data_AF-A0A7K8MXM5-F1
#
_entry.id   AF-A0A7K8MXM5-F1
#
_cell.length_a   1.000
_cell.length_b   1.000
_cell.length_c   1.000
_cell.angle_alpha   90.00
_cell.angle_beta   90.00
_cell.angle_gamma   90.00
#
_symmetry.space_group_name_H-M   'P 1'
#
loop_
_entity.id
_entity.type
_entity.pdbx_description
1 polymer ?
#
loop_
_entity_poly.entity_id
_entity_poly.type
_entity_poly.pdbx_seq_one_letter_code
_entity_poly.pdbx_strand_id
1 'polypeptide(L)'
;VWQLSEMLKKLFQRVRLEKPGQVDPRAAKFTLSLLAAMYDRSGTGYIKTRSAAAALIALSGDSLLAKYRAFFQFYAVCDGKAALITRSALRSLLTDLNQIPAVVGESCALSCVEIATHSCFHGVLNSAIVEEKFLSWLKSEPALLLWLPTCYRLSATKMVSHQVKCG
;
A
#
# COMPACT_ATOMS: atom_id res chain seq x y z
N VAL A 1 4.93 -15.97 -10.10
CA VAL A 1 4.27 -16.26 -8.79
C VAL A 1 5.15 -17.02 -7.80
N TRP A 2 5.91 -18.04 -8.20
CA TRP A 2 6.75 -18.86 -7.28
C TRP A 2 7.71 -18.06 -6.38
N GLN A 3 8.45 -17.11 -6.93
CA GLN A 3 9.38 -16.27 -6.14
C GLN A 3 8.67 -15.47 -5.04
N LEU A 4 7.50 -14.89 -5.36
CA LEU A 4 6.69 -14.15 -4.39
C LEU A 4 6.16 -15.08 -3.28
N SER A 5 5.75 -16.31 -3.64
CA SER A 5 5.34 -17.34 -2.67
C SER A 5 6.45 -17.65 -1.67
N GLU A 6 7.69 -17.85 -2.15
CA GLU A 6 8.84 -18.12 -1.28
C GLU A 6 9.20 -16.93 -0.38
N MET A 7 9.10 -15.70 -0.90
CA MET A 7 9.30 -14.50 -0.08
C MET A 7 8.26 -14.39 1.04
N LEU A 8 6.98 -14.63 0.72
CA LEU A 8 5.90 -14.60 1.71
C LEU A 8 6.08 -15.68 2.77
N LYS A 9 6.46 -16.91 2.37
CA LYS A 9 6.75 -18.00 3.33
C LYS A 9 7.85 -17.58 4.31
N LYS A 10 8.96 -17.03 3.80
CA LYS A 10 10.07 -16.54 4.65
C LYS A 10 9.61 -15.42 5.59
N LEU A 11 8.81 -14.48 5.10
CA LEU A 11 8.28 -13.38 5.91
C LEU A 11 7.40 -13.91 7.05
N PHE A 12 6.40 -14.74 6.76
CA PHE A 12 5.52 -15.28 7.79
C PHE A 12 6.21 -16.26 8.73
N GLN A 13 7.24 -17.00 8.26
CA GLN A 13 8.06 -17.84 9.14
C GLN A 13 8.82 -17.01 10.17
N ARG A 14 9.43 -15.89 9.77
CA ARG A 14 10.11 -15.00 10.73
C ARG A 14 9.14 -14.48 11.79
N VAL A 15 7.98 -13.99 11.38
CA VAL A 15 6.97 -13.48 12.32
C VAL A 15 6.45 -14.59 13.25
N ARG A 16 6.31 -15.83 12.76
CA ARG A 16 5.94 -16.98 13.59
C ARG A 16 6.96 -17.30 14.68
N LEU A 17 8.25 -17.11 14.40
CA LEU A 17 9.31 -17.30 15.38
C LEU A 17 9.30 -16.19 16.44
N GLU A 18 9.02 -14.96 16.04
CA GLU A 18 8.93 -13.81 16.96
C GLU A 18 7.65 -13.81 17.81
N LYS A 19 6.53 -14.27 17.25
CA LYS A 19 5.21 -14.28 17.91
C LYS A 19 4.49 -15.62 17.71
N PRO A 20 4.82 -16.64 18.51
CA PRO A 20 4.19 -17.95 18.42
C PRO A 20 2.67 -17.88 18.60
N GLY A 21 1.92 -18.64 17.79
CA GLY A 21 0.47 -18.77 17.89
C GLY A 21 -0.36 -17.62 17.29
N GLN A 22 0.25 -16.49 16.90
CA GLN A 22 -0.47 -15.36 16.31
C GLN A 22 -0.65 -15.43 14.78
N VAL A 23 0.06 -16.33 14.10
CA VAL A 23 0.08 -16.41 12.63
C VAL A 23 -0.39 -17.78 12.16
N ASP A 24 -1.49 -17.81 11.38
CA ASP A 24 -1.98 -19.03 10.74
C ASP A 24 -0.88 -19.63 9.83
N PRO A 25 -0.60 -20.94 9.89
CA PRO A 25 0.38 -21.59 9.01
C PRO A 25 0.15 -21.38 7.51
N ARG A 26 -1.09 -21.07 7.10
CA ARG A 26 -1.53 -20.81 5.73
C ARG A 26 -1.52 -19.32 5.38
N ALA A 27 -1.10 -18.42 6.28
CA ALA A 27 -1.10 -16.98 6.04
C ALA A 27 -0.39 -16.61 4.73
N ALA A 28 0.77 -17.19 4.45
CA ALA A 28 1.49 -16.98 3.19
C ALA A 28 0.65 -17.34 1.94
N LYS A 29 -0.13 -18.44 2.01
CA LYS A 29 -1.02 -18.87 0.93
C LYS A 29 -2.18 -17.89 0.76
N PHE A 30 -2.83 -17.49 1.85
CA PHE A 30 -3.95 -16.53 1.80
C PHE A 30 -3.50 -15.16 1.28
N THR A 31 -2.34 -14.66 1.74
CA THR A 31 -1.77 -13.42 1.23
C THR A 31 -1.43 -13.51 -0.24
N LEU A 32 -0.88 -14.63 -0.71
CA LEU A 32 -0.61 -14.83 -2.13
C LEU A 32 -1.90 -14.83 -2.97
N SER A 33 -2.94 -15.53 -2.50
CA SER A 33 -4.25 -15.54 -3.15
C SER A 33 -4.87 -14.14 -3.21
N LEU A 34 -4.76 -13.37 -2.13
CA LEU A 34 -5.23 -11.99 -2.08
C LEU A 34 -4.47 -11.08 -3.07
N LEU A 35 -3.14 -11.22 -3.17
CA LEU A 35 -2.33 -10.48 -4.14
C LEU A 35 -2.66 -10.86 -5.59
N ALA A 36 -2.95 -12.15 -5.85
CA ALA A 36 -3.39 -12.59 -7.17
C ALA A 36 -4.75 -12.00 -7.55
N ALA A 37 -5.70 -11.93 -6.61
CA ALA A 37 -6.99 -11.28 -6.84
C ALA A 37 -6.86 -9.77 -7.19
N MET A 38 -5.86 -9.09 -6.60
CA MET A 38 -5.56 -7.69 -6.91
C MET A 38 -4.90 -7.52 -8.28
N TYR A 39 -3.83 -8.28 -8.55
CA TYR A 39 -2.86 -7.94 -9.60
C TYR A 39 -2.73 -8.96 -10.73
N ASP A 40 -3.34 -10.15 -10.62
CA ASP A 40 -3.28 -11.22 -11.61
C ASP A 40 -4.68 -11.74 -11.98
N ARG A 41 -5.60 -10.82 -12.26
CA ARG A 41 -7.01 -11.15 -12.58
C ARG A 41 -7.17 -12.02 -13.83
N SER A 42 -6.23 -11.91 -14.76
CA SER A 42 -6.22 -12.69 -16.01
C SER A 42 -5.53 -14.05 -15.86
N GLY A 43 -5.05 -14.41 -14.66
CA GLY A 43 -4.42 -15.71 -14.41
C GLY A 43 -3.09 -15.94 -15.15
N THR A 44 -2.34 -14.87 -15.37
CA THR A 44 -1.05 -14.89 -16.08
C THR A 44 0.07 -15.56 -15.29
N GLY A 45 -0.10 -15.73 -13.98
CA GLY A 45 0.93 -16.25 -13.09
C GLY A 45 2.03 -15.23 -12.77
N TYR A 46 1.80 -13.94 -13.06
CA TYR A 46 2.74 -12.86 -12.87
C TYR A 46 2.17 -11.73 -12.00
N ILE A 47 2.89 -11.38 -10.94
CA ILE A 47 2.60 -10.26 -10.06
C ILE A 47 3.89 -9.47 -9.91
N LYS A 48 3.85 -8.16 -10.19
CA LYS A 48 5.01 -7.28 -10.01
C LYS A 48 5.35 -7.20 -8.52
N THR A 49 6.61 -7.42 -8.18
CA THR A 49 7.09 -7.35 -6.78
C THR A 49 6.81 -5.99 -6.14
N ARG A 50 6.94 -4.90 -6.91
CA ARG A 50 6.66 -3.54 -6.42
C ARG A 50 5.19 -3.34 -6.06
N SER A 51 4.27 -3.80 -6.91
CA SER A 51 2.81 -3.78 -6.64
C SER A 51 2.46 -4.64 -5.42
N ALA A 52 3.05 -5.84 -5.32
CA ALA A 52 2.88 -6.69 -4.15
C ALA A 52 3.37 -6.02 -2.85
N ALA A 53 4.54 -5.38 -2.89
CA ALA A 53 5.07 -4.64 -1.75
C ALA A 53 4.16 -3.47 -1.36
N ALA A 54 3.64 -2.70 -2.33
CA ALA A 54 2.71 -1.61 -2.07
C ALA A 54 1.43 -2.10 -1.35
N ALA A 55 0.85 -3.22 -1.78
CA ALA A 55 -0.30 -3.82 -1.10
C ALA A 55 0.04 -4.29 0.32
N LEU A 56 1.19 -4.95 0.51
CA LEU A 56 1.62 -5.41 1.83
C LEU A 56 1.87 -4.24 2.80
N ILE A 57 2.47 -3.15 2.32
CA ILE A 57 2.65 -1.91 3.10
C ILE A 57 1.28 -1.29 3.44
N ALA A 58 0.39 -1.18 2.46
CA ALA A 58 -0.91 -0.55 2.67
C ALA A 58 -1.76 -1.33 3.70
N LEU A 59 -1.69 -2.66 3.66
CA LEU A 59 -2.42 -3.57 4.54
C LEU A 59 -1.68 -3.91 5.85
N SER A 60 -0.48 -3.36 6.08
CA SER A 60 0.27 -3.60 7.32
C SER A 60 -0.41 -2.97 8.54
N GLY A 61 -0.01 -3.40 9.73
CA GLY A 61 -0.45 -2.79 11.00
C GLY A 61 0.24 -1.48 11.36
N ASP A 62 1.07 -0.91 10.48
CA ASP A 62 1.87 0.28 10.79
C ASP A 62 1.05 1.57 10.82
N SER A 63 1.64 2.62 11.41
CA SER A 63 1.09 3.98 11.34
C SER A 63 0.98 4.48 9.89
N LEU A 64 0.00 5.36 9.62
CA LEU A 64 -0.16 5.96 8.28
C LEU A 64 1.12 6.65 7.79
N LEU A 65 1.82 7.35 8.67
CA LEU A 65 3.07 8.02 8.31
C LEU A 65 4.15 7.01 7.89
N ALA A 66 4.30 5.89 8.60
CA ALA A 66 5.25 4.85 8.23
C ALA A 66 4.92 4.24 6.86
N LYS A 67 3.63 3.99 6.59
CA LYS A 67 3.15 3.52 5.28
C LYS A 67 3.49 4.51 4.17
N TYR A 68 3.24 5.80 4.40
CA TYR A 68 3.55 6.85 3.42
C TYR A 68 5.04 6.95 3.12
N ARG A 69 5.89 6.92 4.15
CA ARG A 69 7.35 6.89 3.94
C ARG A 69 7.82 5.65 3.19
N ALA A 70 7.24 4.49 3.50
CA ALA A 70 7.55 3.25 2.79
C ALA A 70 7.15 3.33 1.31
N PHE A 71 5.98 3.89 0.98
CA PHE A 71 5.61 4.13 -0.43
C PHE A 71 6.62 5.04 -1.13
N PHE A 72 7.08 6.09 -0.46
CA PHE A 72 8.10 6.96 -1.01
C PHE A 72 9.38 6.17 -1.33
N GLN A 73 9.91 5.43 -0.35
CA GLN A 73 11.14 4.65 -0.50
C GLN A 73 11.06 3.59 -1.61
N PHE A 74 9.90 2.95 -1.80
CA PHE A 74 9.73 1.89 -2.81
C PHE A 74 9.52 2.42 -4.24
N TYR A 75 9.05 3.66 -4.41
CA TYR A 75 8.75 4.25 -5.72
C TYR A 75 9.68 5.39 -6.11
N ALA A 76 10.43 5.94 -5.18
CA ALA A 76 11.44 6.94 -5.47
C ALA A 76 12.56 6.36 -6.32
N VAL A 77 13.12 7.22 -7.17
CA VAL A 77 14.32 6.99 -7.94
C VAL A 77 15.43 7.84 -7.32
N CYS A 78 16.64 7.31 -7.26
CA CYS A 78 17.80 8.07 -6.83
C CYS A 78 18.23 9.03 -7.94
N ASP A 79 18.26 10.33 -7.63
CA ASP A 79 18.85 11.38 -8.45
C ASP A 79 20.01 12.00 -7.67
N GLY A 80 21.22 11.49 -7.94
CA GLY A 80 22.40 11.81 -7.15
C GLY A 80 22.25 11.39 -5.68
N LYS A 81 22.22 12.37 -4.76
CA LYS A 81 22.04 12.16 -3.32
C LYS A 81 20.59 12.28 -2.85
N ALA A 82 19.67 12.66 -3.74
CA ALA A 82 18.27 12.85 -3.41
C ALA A 82 17.42 11.67 -3.91
N ALA A 83 16.48 11.22 -3.09
CA ALA A 83 15.42 10.34 -3.53
C ALA A 83 14.25 11.20 -4.03
N LEU A 84 13.74 10.93 -5.24
CA LEU A 84 12.70 11.72 -5.88
C LEU A 84 11.62 10.81 -6.50
N ILE A 85 10.36 11.25 -6.45
CA ILE A 85 9.27 10.59 -7.17
C ILE A 85 8.93 11.39 -8.43
N THR A 86 9.03 10.74 -9.58
CA THR A 86 8.56 11.28 -10.87
C THR A 86 7.04 11.13 -11.01
N ARG A 87 6.44 11.87 -11.96
CA ARG A 87 5.01 11.72 -12.28
C ARG A 87 4.64 10.28 -12.67
N SER A 88 5.51 9.60 -13.42
CA SER A 88 5.29 8.20 -13.82
C SER A 88 5.39 7.23 -12.65
N ALA A 89 6.32 7.46 -11.71
CA ALA A 89 6.43 6.67 -10.49
C ALA A 89 5.19 6.85 -9.60
N LEU A 90 4.72 8.09 -9.39
CA LEU A 90 3.50 8.36 -8.63
C LEU A 90 2.28 7.69 -9.27
N ARG A 91 2.08 7.86 -10.58
CA ARG A 91 0.97 7.22 -11.30
C ARG A 91 0.99 5.69 -11.17
N SER A 92 2.19 5.09 -11.18
CA SER A 92 2.34 3.64 -10.96
C SER A 92 1.90 3.25 -9.55
N LEU A 93 2.35 3.96 -8.52
CA LEU A 93 1.93 3.74 -7.13
C LEU A 93 0.41 3.84 -6.97
N LEU A 94 -0.18 4.92 -7.49
CA LEU A 94 -1.62 5.16 -7.37
C LEU A 94 -2.44 4.09 -8.10
N THR A 95 -1.94 3.63 -9.25
CA THR A 95 -2.56 2.52 -9.99
C THR A 95 -2.50 1.22 -9.18
N ASP A 96 -1.36 0.92 -8.57
CA ASP A 96 -1.16 -0.26 -7.73
C ASP A 96 -2.06 -0.22 -6.49
N LEU A 97 -2.18 0.94 -5.83
CA LEU A 97 -3.04 1.13 -4.65
C LEU A 97 -4.53 1.06 -5.00
N ASN A 98 -4.95 1.55 -6.17
CA ASN A 98 -6.35 1.51 -6.61
C ASN A 98 -6.84 0.07 -6.87
N GLN A 99 -5.95 -0.91 -7.06
CA GLN A 99 -6.34 -2.33 -7.20
C GLN A 99 -6.78 -2.97 -5.89
N ILE A 100 -6.44 -2.39 -4.75
CA ILE A 100 -6.74 -2.94 -3.43
C ILE A 100 -8.26 -2.85 -3.15
N PRO A 101 -8.90 -1.66 -3.16
CA PRO A 101 -10.34 -1.55 -2.95
C PRO A 101 -11.16 -2.19 -4.09
N ALA A 102 -10.56 -2.36 -5.28
CA ALA A 102 -11.20 -3.06 -6.39
C ALA A 102 -11.56 -4.53 -6.07
N VAL A 103 -10.85 -5.18 -5.15
CA VAL A 103 -11.17 -6.57 -4.71
C VAL A 103 -12.52 -6.64 -4.00
N VAL A 104 -12.98 -5.53 -3.41
CA VAL A 104 -14.30 -5.42 -2.75
C VAL A 104 -15.31 -4.63 -3.58
N GLY A 105 -15.02 -4.37 -4.86
CA GLY A 105 -15.91 -3.64 -5.76
C GLY A 105 -15.87 -2.11 -5.62
N GLU A 106 -14.94 -1.56 -4.84
CA GLU A 106 -14.83 -0.11 -4.56
C GLU A 106 -13.69 0.56 -5.36
N SER A 107 -13.49 0.16 -6.63
CA SER A 107 -12.46 0.77 -7.46
C SER A 107 -12.83 2.18 -7.91
N CYS A 108 -11.84 3.07 -8.01
CA CYS A 108 -12.01 4.34 -8.72
C CYS A 108 -11.68 4.15 -10.21
N ALA A 109 -12.31 4.96 -11.06
CA ALA A 109 -11.98 5.02 -12.49
C ALA A 109 -10.50 5.40 -12.72
N LEU A 110 -9.94 5.00 -13.86
CA LEU A 110 -8.56 5.36 -14.23
C LEU A 110 -8.33 6.89 -14.26
N SER A 111 -9.37 7.67 -14.58
CA SER A 111 -9.33 9.13 -14.52
C SER A 111 -9.01 9.67 -13.13
N CYS A 112 -9.40 8.95 -12.06
CA CYS A 112 -9.06 9.35 -10.69
C CYS A 112 -7.55 9.33 -10.44
N VAL A 113 -6.83 8.39 -11.06
CA VAL A 113 -5.36 8.29 -10.97
C VAL A 113 -4.71 9.51 -11.61
N GLU A 114 -5.19 9.92 -12.77
CA GLU A 114 -4.67 11.10 -13.48
C GLU A 114 -4.97 12.39 -12.71
N ILE A 115 -6.18 12.55 -12.18
CA ILE A 115 -6.56 13.70 -11.34
C ILE A 115 -5.69 13.77 -10.09
N ALA A 116 -5.50 12.64 -9.39
CA ALA A 116 -4.66 12.58 -8.20
C ALA A 116 -3.19 12.88 -8.51
N THR A 117 -2.67 12.38 -9.63
CA THR A 117 -1.30 12.66 -10.11
C THR A 117 -1.14 14.15 -10.40
N HIS A 118 -2.10 14.75 -11.11
CA HIS A 118 -2.08 16.19 -11.42
C HIS A 118 -2.16 17.04 -10.14
N SER A 119 -3.02 16.68 -9.19
CA SER A 119 -3.13 17.34 -7.89
C SER A 119 -1.81 17.33 -7.12
N CYS A 120 -1.10 16.19 -7.08
CA CYS A 120 0.16 16.08 -6.35
C CYS A 120 1.25 17.00 -6.91
N PHE A 121 1.31 17.11 -8.24
CA PHE A 121 2.27 17.94 -8.97
C PHE A 121 1.79 19.38 -9.19
N HIS A 122 0.66 19.79 -8.63
CA HIS A 122 0.20 21.17 -8.71
C HIS A 122 1.23 22.12 -8.08
N GLY A 123 1.64 23.13 -8.85
CA GLY A 123 2.68 24.09 -8.47
C GLY A 123 4.12 23.54 -8.47
N VAL A 124 4.35 22.31 -8.95
CA VAL A 124 5.70 21.73 -9.05
C VAL A 124 6.29 22.04 -10.42
N LEU A 125 7.34 22.86 -10.44
CA LEU A 125 8.07 23.23 -11.66
C LEU A 125 8.98 22.10 -12.17
N ASN A 126 9.47 21.26 -11.27
CA ASN A 126 10.36 20.14 -11.59
C ASN A 126 9.57 18.90 -12.09
N SER A 127 10.27 17.98 -12.75
CA SER A 127 9.71 16.71 -13.23
C SER A 127 9.46 15.68 -12.12
N ALA A 128 9.93 15.95 -10.90
CA ALA A 128 9.86 15.07 -9.73
C ALA A 128 9.65 15.85 -8.43
N ILE A 129 9.20 15.15 -7.39
CA ILE A 129 8.96 15.68 -6.04
C ILE A 129 9.81 14.97 -4.98
N VAL A 130 10.21 15.72 -3.95
CA VAL A 130 10.88 15.21 -2.74
C VAL A 130 9.87 14.61 -1.76
N GLU A 131 10.39 13.93 -0.72
CA GLU A 131 9.58 13.24 0.29
C GLU A 131 8.61 14.19 1.00
N GLU A 132 9.04 15.40 1.33
CA GLU A 132 8.25 16.37 2.08
C GLU A 132 6.96 16.75 1.34
N LYS A 133 7.06 17.03 0.03
CA LYS A 133 5.90 17.34 -0.81
C LYS A 133 4.98 16.14 -0.96
N PHE A 134 5.54 14.95 -1.16
CA PHE A 134 4.78 13.71 -1.29
C PHE A 134 3.99 13.40 0.00
N LEU A 135 4.64 13.47 1.16
CA LEU A 135 3.99 13.26 2.46
C LEU A 135 2.93 14.32 2.76
N SER A 136 3.21 15.60 2.44
CA SER A 136 2.24 16.68 2.62
C SER A 136 0.98 16.45 1.77
N TRP A 137 1.14 15.97 0.54
CA TRP A 137 0.01 15.66 -0.33
C TRP A 137 -0.80 14.45 0.16
N LEU A 138 -0.14 13.38 0.62
CA LEU A 138 -0.88 12.24 1.19
C LEU A 138 -1.67 12.61 2.45
N LYS A 139 -1.13 13.52 3.27
CA LYS A 139 -1.81 14.05 4.47
C LYS A 139 -3.02 14.92 4.15
N SER A 140 -3.14 15.47 2.94
CA SER A 140 -4.37 16.14 2.51
C SER A 140 -5.47 15.17 2.07
N GLU A 141 -5.28 13.85 2.28
CA GLU A 141 -6.24 12.79 2.03
C GLU A 141 -6.85 12.84 0.61
N PRO A 142 -6.04 12.65 -0.45
CA PRO A 142 -6.55 12.69 -1.82
C PRO A 142 -7.64 11.63 -2.01
N ALA A 143 -8.73 11.98 -2.70
CA ALA A 143 -9.95 11.17 -2.80
C ALA A 143 -9.69 9.70 -3.17
N LEU A 144 -8.78 9.46 -4.12
CA LEU A 144 -8.37 8.13 -4.57
C LEU A 144 -7.83 7.22 -3.45
N LEU A 145 -7.26 7.81 -2.40
CA LEU A 145 -6.60 7.10 -1.30
C LEU A 145 -7.37 7.19 0.02
N LEU A 146 -8.60 7.74 0.06
CA LEU A 146 -9.40 7.85 1.28
C LEU A 146 -9.68 6.52 1.98
N TRP A 147 -9.67 5.41 1.24
CA TRP A 147 -9.82 4.07 1.79
C TRP A 147 -8.69 3.72 2.77
N LEU A 148 -7.46 4.19 2.52
CA LEU A 148 -6.29 3.83 3.32
C LEU A 148 -6.34 4.40 4.76
N PRO A 149 -6.55 5.71 5.00
CA PRO A 149 -6.74 6.23 6.34
C PRO A 149 -8.04 5.71 6.98
N THR A 150 -9.08 5.42 6.18
CA THR A 150 -10.31 4.79 6.70
C THR A 150 -10.04 3.38 7.24
N CYS A 151 -9.34 2.52 6.49
CA CYS A 151 -8.92 1.19 6.94
C CYS A 151 -8.03 1.26 8.19
N TYR A 152 -7.12 2.24 8.27
CA TYR A 152 -6.30 2.45 9.46
C TYR A 152 -7.16 2.81 10.68
N ARG A 153 -8.10 3.77 10.54
CA ARG A 153 -9.03 4.15 11.62
C ARG A 153 -9.87 2.97 12.09
N LEU A 154 -10.43 2.18 11.18
CA LEU A 154 -11.21 0.97 11.51
C LEU A 154 -10.38 -0.10 12.22
N SER A 155 -9.09 -0.20 11.90
CA SER A 155 -8.18 -1.15 12.56
C SER A 155 -7.79 -0.66 13.96
N ALA A 156 -7.56 0.65 14.10
CA ALA A 156 -7.26 1.28 15.38
C ALA A 156 -8.45 1.21 16.35
N THR A 157 -9.69 1.41 15.88
CA THR A 157 -10.89 1.29 16.74
C THR A 157 -11.14 -0.14 17.19
N LYS A 158 -10.83 -1.17 16.37
CA LYS A 158 -10.86 -2.58 16.81
C LYS A 158 -9.84 -2.91 17.90
N MET A 159 -8.76 -2.15 18.00
CA MET A 159 -7.75 -2.30 19.06
C MET A 159 -8.15 -1.58 20.36
N VAL A 160 -9.14 -0.69 20.30
CA VAL A 160 -9.74 -0.06 21.49
C VAL A 160 -10.87 -0.97 21.98
N SER A 161 -10.52 -1.94 22.83
CA SER A 161 -11.53 -2.57 23.67
C SER A 161 -12.06 -1.52 24.65
N HIS A 162 -13.25 -0.99 24.38
CA HIS A 162 -13.97 -0.22 25.40
C HIS A 162 -14.29 -1.18 26.55
N GLN A 163 -13.61 -1.03 27.69
CA GLN A 163 -14.11 -1.52 28.97
C GLN A 163 -15.31 -0.67 29.39
N VAL A 164 -16.42 -0.74 28.64
CA VAL A 164 -17.69 -0.26 29.15
C VAL A 164 -18.42 -1.49 29.67
N LYS A 165 -18.35 -1.69 30.98
CA LYS A 165 -19.38 -2.44 31.70
C LYS A 165 -20.68 -1.68 31.47
N CYS A 166 -21.54 -2.18 30.59
CA CYS A 166 -22.93 -1.79 30.63
C CYS A 166 -23.48 -2.30 31.96
N GLY A 167 -23.72 -1.37 32.89
CA GLY A 167 -24.50 -1.63 34.10
C GLY A 167 -25.98 -1.70 33.80
#